data_AF-A0A484YBA5-F1
#
_entry.id   AF-A0A484YBA5-F1
#
_cell.length_a   1.000
_cell.length_b   1.000
_cell.length_c   1.000
_cell.angle_alpha   90.00
_cell.angle_beta   90.00
_cell.angle_gamma   90.00
#
_symmetry.space_group_name_H-M   'P 1'
#
loop_
_entity.id
_entity.type
_entity.pdbx_description
1 polymer ?
#
loop_
_entity_poly.entity_id
_entity_poly.type
_entity_poly.pdbx_seq_one_letter_code
_entity_poly.pdbx_strand_id
1 'polypeptide(L)'
;MASVNIHCPRCQSAQVYRHGQNPKGRDRFRCRDCHRVFQLTYTYQARKPGMKEMITEMAFNGAGVRDTARTLKIGINTIIRTLKKLAPTQITSSPVAHADVALICELDEQWSYVGSKARLHWLWYAYNTKTGGVLAYTFGPEPIKRAGSYWHCLHPSTSACSPAMTGTAMAGWCRRISI
;
A
#
# COMPACT_ATOMS: atom_id res chain seq x y z
N MET A 1 -31.43 34.54 0.89
CA MET A 1 -30.23 34.12 1.66
C MET A 1 -29.75 32.80 1.08
N ALA A 2 -28.56 32.75 0.48
CA ALA A 2 -27.98 31.49 0.01
C ALA A 2 -27.43 30.72 1.21
N SER A 3 -28.11 29.65 1.63
CA SER A 3 -27.59 28.73 2.65
C SER A 3 -26.59 27.79 2.00
N VAL A 4 -25.30 27.93 2.35
CA VAL A 4 -24.27 26.97 1.92
C VAL A 4 -24.49 25.67 2.68
N ASN A 5 -24.78 24.59 1.96
CA ASN A 5 -25.06 23.29 2.56
C ASN A 5 -23.75 22.57 2.91
N ILE A 6 -23.37 22.60 4.19
CA ILE A 6 -22.06 22.11 4.67
C ILE A 6 -22.20 20.67 5.14
N HIS A 7 -21.42 19.77 4.53
CA HIS A 7 -21.38 18.36 4.89
C HIS A 7 -20.07 18.01 5.59
N CYS A 8 -20.11 17.03 6.51
CA CYS A 8 -18.90 16.54 7.15
C CYS A 8 -18.01 15.78 6.15
N PRO A 9 -16.72 16.13 5.98
CA PRO A 9 -15.83 15.42 5.05
C PRO A 9 -15.54 13.96 5.43
N ARG A 10 -15.92 13.53 6.64
CA ARG A 10 -15.65 12.17 7.15
C ARG A 10 -16.85 11.23 6.98
N CYS A 11 -18.03 11.67 7.40
CA CYS A 11 -19.25 10.84 7.40
C CYS A 11 -20.35 11.37 6.48
N GLN A 12 -20.09 12.46 5.75
CA GLN A 12 -21.02 13.10 4.81
C GLN A 12 -22.33 13.62 5.41
N SER A 13 -22.49 13.60 6.73
CA SER A 13 -23.67 14.17 7.39
C SER A 13 -23.77 15.69 7.23
N ALA A 14 -25.01 16.18 7.08
CA ALA A 14 -25.36 17.59 7.08
C ALA A 14 -25.48 18.20 8.51
N GLN A 15 -25.39 17.38 9.58
CA GLN A 15 -25.48 17.86 10.95
C GLN A 15 -24.16 18.51 11.41
N VAL A 16 -23.91 19.72 10.93
CA VAL A 16 -22.68 20.49 11.19
C VAL A 16 -23.02 21.83 11.81
N TYR A 17 -22.25 22.24 12.83
CA TYR A 17 -22.38 23.55 13.45
C TYR A 17 -21.03 24.26 13.56
N ARG A 18 -21.06 25.59 13.70
CA ARG A 18 -19.86 26.43 13.87
C ARG A 18 -19.28 26.23 15.27
N HIS A 19 -18.01 25.84 15.34
CA HIS A 19 -17.25 25.52 16.56
C HIS A 19 -16.18 26.61 16.84
N GLY A 20 -16.59 27.87 16.69
CA GLY A 20 -15.72 29.04 16.85
C GLY A 20 -14.64 29.17 15.77
N GLN A 21 -13.63 29.98 16.07
CA GLN A 21 -12.54 30.30 15.14
C GLN A 21 -11.19 29.78 15.64
N ASN A 22 -10.23 29.64 14.74
CA ASN A 22 -8.84 29.42 15.11
C ASN A 22 -8.16 30.78 15.46
N PRO A 23 -6.94 30.79 16.03
CA PRO A 23 -6.22 32.04 16.32
C PRO A 23 -5.93 32.94 15.11
N LYS A 24 -6.09 32.41 13.89
CA LYS A 24 -5.96 33.15 12.62
C LYS A 24 -7.31 33.61 12.06
N GLY A 25 -8.37 33.62 12.88
CA GLY A 25 -9.71 34.08 12.52
C GLY A 25 -10.52 33.16 11.59
N ARG A 26 -10.08 31.92 11.35
CA ARG A 26 -10.81 31.00 10.45
C ARG A 26 -11.83 30.16 11.17
N ASP A 27 -12.99 30.04 10.56
CA ASP A 27 -14.08 29.24 11.07
C ASP A 27 -13.72 27.75 11.15
N ARG A 28 -14.06 27.18 12.29
CA ARG A 28 -14.03 25.75 12.55
C ARG A 28 -15.46 25.25 12.62
N PHE A 29 -15.68 24.07 12.08
CA PHE A 29 -16.96 23.40 12.09
C PHE A 29 -16.81 22.07 12.81
N ARG A 30 -17.85 21.65 13.52
CA ARG A 30 -17.90 20.33 14.17
C ARG A 30 -19.13 19.58 13.70
N CYS A 31 -18.92 18.33 13.33
CA CYS A 31 -20.02 17.40 13.03
C CYS A 31 -20.63 16.88 14.33
N ARG A 32 -21.95 16.79 14.40
CA ARG A 32 -22.67 16.22 15.55
C ARG A 32 -22.52 14.70 15.62
N ASP A 33 -22.57 14.01 14.48
CA ASP A 33 -22.57 12.54 14.46
C ASP A 33 -21.18 11.93 14.74
N CYS A 34 -20.14 12.42 14.04
CA CYS A 34 -18.79 11.85 14.19
C CYS A 34 -17.86 12.69 15.08
N HIS A 35 -18.38 13.78 15.68
CA HIS A 35 -17.65 14.68 16.57
C HIS A 35 -16.36 15.29 15.98
N ARG A 36 -16.17 15.19 14.66
CA ARG A 36 -14.96 15.66 13.99
C ARG A 36 -15.01 17.17 13.80
N VAL A 37 -13.92 17.83 14.19
CA VAL A 37 -13.69 19.25 13.89
C VAL A 37 -12.95 19.39 12.56
N PHE A 38 -13.41 20.28 11.69
CA PHE A 38 -12.81 20.56 10.39
C PHE A 38 -12.92 22.04 10.00
N GLN A 39 -12.22 22.43 8.95
CA GLN A 39 -12.32 23.74 8.30
C GLN A 39 -12.79 23.52 6.85
N LEU A 40 -13.54 24.46 6.28
CA LEU A 40 -13.93 24.41 4.87
C LEU A 40 -12.71 24.69 3.98
N THR A 41 -11.91 25.68 4.36
CA THR A 41 -10.75 26.15 3.60
C THR A 41 -9.46 25.99 4.40
N TYR A 42 -8.83 24.82 4.27
CA TYR A 42 -7.50 24.58 4.84
C TYR A 42 -6.41 25.33 4.06
N THR A 43 -5.53 26.03 4.77
CA THR A 43 -4.26 26.51 4.19
C THR A 43 -3.29 25.38 3.93
N TYR A 44 -3.21 24.45 4.87
CA TYR A 44 -2.25 23.37 4.78
C TYR A 44 -2.79 22.29 3.84
N GLN A 45 -2.15 22.13 2.68
CA GLN A 45 -2.58 21.23 1.60
C GLN A 45 -2.86 19.81 2.09
N ALA A 46 -2.01 19.25 2.96
CA ALA A 46 -2.15 17.88 3.44
C ALA A 46 -3.40 17.61 4.31
N ARG A 47 -4.13 18.66 4.73
CA ARG A 47 -5.39 18.53 5.49
C ARG A 47 -6.63 18.68 4.61
N LYS A 48 -6.47 19.04 3.33
CA LYS A 48 -7.58 19.07 2.39
C LYS A 48 -8.16 17.66 2.21
N PRO A 49 -9.48 17.55 1.99
CA PRO A 49 -10.11 16.26 1.66
C PRO A 49 -9.49 15.69 0.38
N GLY A 50 -9.37 14.36 0.27
CA GLY A 50 -8.81 13.67 -0.90
C GLY A 50 -7.28 13.62 -0.96
N MET A 51 -6.58 14.38 -0.12
CA MET A 51 -5.12 14.51 -0.23
C MET A 51 -4.36 13.25 0.20
N LYS A 52 -4.92 12.45 1.12
CA LYS A 52 -4.28 11.20 1.56
C LYS A 52 -4.44 10.10 0.53
N GLU A 53 -5.61 10.08 -0.09
CA GLU A 53 -5.97 9.16 -1.17
C GLU A 53 -5.03 9.41 -2.34
N MET A 54 -4.83 10.67 -2.73
CA MET A 54 -3.87 11.04 -3.78
C MET A 54 -2.42 10.69 -3.44
N ILE A 55 -1.97 10.87 -2.18
CA ILE A 55 -0.62 10.40 -1.75
C ILE A 55 -0.48 8.89 -1.95
N THR A 56 -1.53 8.14 -1.63
CA THR A 56 -1.56 6.68 -1.69
C THR A 56 -1.55 6.21 -3.14
N GLU A 57 -2.37 6.82 -3.99
CA GLU A 57 -2.43 6.56 -5.42
C GLU A 57 -1.09 6.85 -6.11
N MET A 58 -0.45 7.98 -5.80
CA MET A 58 0.89 8.28 -6.31
C MET A 58 1.91 7.21 -5.93
N ALA A 59 1.88 6.72 -4.68
CA ALA A 59 2.77 5.66 -4.24
C ALA A 59 2.51 4.32 -4.97
N PHE A 60 1.24 3.95 -5.17
CA PHE A 60 0.88 2.76 -5.95
C PHE A 60 1.29 2.86 -7.41
N ASN A 61 1.27 4.06 -7.99
CA ASN A 61 1.76 4.34 -9.34
C ASN A 61 3.29 4.47 -9.42
N GLY A 62 4.02 4.13 -8.35
CA GLY A 62 5.48 4.11 -8.32
C GLY A 62 6.16 5.47 -8.14
N ALA A 63 5.41 6.53 -7.79
CA ALA A 63 6.01 7.84 -7.49
C ALA A 63 6.80 7.80 -6.18
N GLY A 64 8.03 8.32 -6.22
CA GLY A 64 8.88 8.40 -5.03
C GLY A 64 8.39 9.46 -4.03
N VAL A 65 8.68 9.27 -2.74
CA VAL A 65 8.24 10.16 -1.65
C VAL A 65 8.60 11.64 -1.91
N ARG A 66 9.80 11.90 -2.45
CA ARG A 66 10.25 13.26 -2.78
C ARG A 66 9.52 13.85 -3.98
N ASP A 67 9.14 13.02 -4.94
CA ASP A 67 8.39 13.45 -6.11
C ASP A 67 6.96 13.85 -5.69
N THR A 68 6.28 12.99 -4.95
CA THR A 68 4.99 13.30 -4.31
C THR A 68 5.03 14.58 -3.49
N ALA A 69 6.12 14.83 -2.75
CA ALA A 69 6.30 16.07 -1.99
C ALA A 69 6.35 17.31 -2.89
N ARG A 70 7.06 17.24 -4.01
CA ARG A 70 7.20 18.35 -4.98
C ARG A 70 5.91 18.60 -5.74
N THR A 71 5.21 17.54 -6.12
CA THR A 71 3.95 17.61 -6.88
C THR A 71 2.83 18.15 -6.01
N LEU A 72 2.66 17.61 -4.80
CA LEU A 72 1.55 18.00 -3.91
C LEU A 72 1.85 19.21 -3.02
N LYS A 73 3.10 19.70 -3.01
CA LYS A 73 3.58 20.77 -2.12
C LYS A 73 3.34 20.44 -0.64
N ILE A 74 3.65 19.20 -0.26
CA ILE A 74 3.49 18.67 1.11
C ILE A 74 4.87 18.30 1.68
N GLY A 75 5.08 18.54 2.97
CA GLY A 75 6.31 18.13 3.66
C GLY A 75 6.49 16.61 3.65
N ILE A 76 7.72 16.16 3.38
CA ILE A 76 8.11 14.75 3.26
C ILE A 76 7.66 13.91 4.48
N ASN A 77 7.82 14.44 5.70
CA ASN A 77 7.41 13.75 6.92
C ASN A 77 5.91 13.41 6.98
N THR A 78 5.07 14.26 6.39
CA THR A 78 3.62 14.05 6.33
C THR A 78 3.28 12.91 5.37
N ILE A 79 3.98 12.84 4.23
CA ILE A 79 3.82 11.76 3.25
C ILE A 79 4.25 10.43 3.87
N ILE A 80 5.45 10.35 4.45
CA ILE A 80 5.95 9.14 5.12
C ILE A 80 4.98 8.69 6.23
N ARG A 81 4.48 9.61 7.04
CA ARG A 81 3.50 9.28 8.10
C ARG A 81 2.17 8.77 7.53
N THR A 82 1.76 9.28 6.37
CA THR A 82 0.53 8.83 5.69
C THR A 82 0.73 7.41 5.18
N LEU A 83 1.85 7.14 4.51
CA LEU A 83 2.18 5.80 4.01
C LEU A 83 2.35 4.78 5.15
N LYS A 84 3.02 5.14 6.25
CA LYS A 84 3.15 4.26 7.44
C LYS A 84 1.82 3.95 8.13
N LYS A 85 0.79 4.76 7.91
CA LYS A 85 -0.56 4.53 8.45
C LYS A 85 -1.44 3.68 7.55
N LEU A 86 -1.02 3.45 6.31
CA LEU A 86 -1.58 2.38 5.51
C LEU A 86 -1.13 1.09 6.21
N ALA A 87 -2.01 0.53 7.03
CA ALA A 87 -1.84 -0.86 7.40
C ALA A 87 -1.82 -1.66 6.09
N PRO A 88 -0.92 -2.62 5.90
CA PRO A 88 -0.98 -3.49 4.74
C PRO A 88 -2.32 -4.21 4.82
N THR A 89 -3.31 -3.75 4.05
CA THR A 89 -4.46 -4.57 3.72
C THR A 89 -3.86 -5.81 3.09
N GLN A 90 -4.06 -6.99 3.68
CA GLN A 90 -3.47 -8.21 3.16
C GLN A 90 -3.77 -8.29 1.67
N ILE A 91 -2.72 -8.15 0.85
CA ILE A 91 -2.82 -8.29 -0.59
C ILE A 91 -2.77 -9.80 -0.79
N THR A 92 -3.96 -10.39 -0.91
CA THR A 92 -4.21 -11.79 -1.26
C THR A 92 -4.16 -12.78 -0.11
N SER A 93 -5.29 -12.91 0.59
CA SER A 93 -5.88 -14.22 0.85
C SER A 93 -7.21 -14.29 0.11
N SER A 94 -7.17 -14.15 -1.23
CA SER A 94 -8.30 -14.65 -2.00
C SER A 94 -8.32 -16.15 -1.74
N PRO A 95 -9.38 -16.72 -1.14
CA PRO A 95 -9.48 -18.17 -1.05
C PRO A 95 -9.50 -18.65 -2.49
N VAL A 96 -8.40 -19.25 -2.93
CA VAL A 96 -8.40 -20.02 -4.17
C VAL A 96 -9.42 -21.12 -3.90
N ALA A 97 -10.65 -20.91 -4.39
CA ALA A 97 -11.66 -21.94 -4.34
C ALA A 97 -11.01 -23.19 -4.96
N HIS A 98 -10.95 -24.25 -4.17
CA HIS A 98 -10.40 -25.54 -4.55
C HIS A 98 -11.21 -26.08 -5.73
N ALA A 99 -10.86 -25.63 -6.93
CA ALA A 99 -11.13 -26.35 -8.16
C ALA A 99 -9.82 -27.09 -8.48
N ASP A 100 -9.94 -28.37 -8.84
CA ASP A 100 -8.86 -29.31 -9.17
C ASP A 100 -8.05 -28.92 -10.42
N VAL A 101 -7.67 -27.64 -10.51
CA VAL A 101 -6.84 -27.07 -11.55
C VAL A 101 -5.42 -27.17 -11.05
N ALA A 102 -4.59 -27.96 -11.73
CA ALA A 102 -3.15 -27.90 -11.58
C ALA A 102 -2.71 -26.44 -11.72
N LEU A 103 -2.34 -25.82 -10.60
CA LEU A 103 -1.91 -24.43 -10.58
C LEU A 103 -0.55 -24.35 -11.27
N ILE A 104 -0.55 -23.90 -12.53
CA ILE A 104 0.67 -23.48 -13.19
C ILE A 104 1.04 -22.13 -12.58
N CYS A 105 2.07 -22.12 -11.76
CA CYS A 105 2.59 -20.93 -11.13
C CYS A 105 4.00 -20.65 -11.61
N GLU A 106 4.27 -19.38 -11.89
CA GLU A 106 5.62 -18.90 -12.15
C GLU A 106 6.22 -18.45 -10.83
N LEU A 107 7.41 -18.94 -10.53
CA LEU A 107 8.20 -18.49 -9.40
C LEU A 107 9.23 -17.50 -9.92
N ASP A 108 9.27 -16.31 -9.33
CA ASP A 108 10.21 -15.28 -9.72
C ASP A 108 10.83 -14.60 -8.49
N GLU A 109 11.98 -13.98 -8.72
CA GLU A 109 12.80 -13.33 -7.71
C GLU A 109 13.10 -11.88 -8.08
N GLN A 110 13.01 -11.01 -7.08
CA GLN A 110 13.56 -9.67 -7.15
C GLN A 110 14.41 -9.44 -5.91
N TRP A 111 15.45 -8.61 -6.03
CA TRP A 111 16.24 -8.21 -4.87
C TRP A 111 16.45 -6.70 -4.84
N SER A 112 16.59 -6.18 -3.63
CA SER A 112 16.90 -4.77 -3.39
C SER A 112 17.71 -4.60 -2.10
N TYR A 113 18.18 -3.38 -1.84
CA TYR A 113 18.90 -3.06 -0.61
C TYR A 113 17.99 -2.30 0.34
N VAL A 114 17.95 -2.72 1.61
CA VAL A 114 17.14 -2.05 2.63
C VAL A 114 18.06 -1.28 3.58
N GLY A 115 17.96 0.04 3.59
CA GLY A 115 18.72 0.91 4.50
C GLY A 115 20.20 1.10 4.16
N SER A 116 20.93 0.05 3.78
CA SER A 116 22.33 0.15 3.32
C SER A 116 22.63 -0.87 2.21
N LYS A 117 23.66 -0.61 1.39
CA LYS A 117 24.11 -1.53 0.33
C LYS A 117 24.68 -2.85 0.85
N ALA A 118 25.06 -2.90 2.12
CA ALA A 118 25.50 -4.14 2.76
C ALA A 118 24.32 -5.06 3.12
N ARG A 119 23.09 -4.54 3.12
CA ARG A 119 21.90 -5.28 3.55
C ARG A 119 20.99 -5.55 2.36
N LEU A 120 21.33 -6.59 1.60
CA LEU A 120 20.53 -7.11 0.50
C LEU A 120 19.30 -7.87 1.04
N HIS A 121 18.16 -7.72 0.39
CA HIS A 121 16.92 -8.43 0.66
C HIS A 121 16.34 -8.96 -0.65
N TRP A 122 15.83 -10.18 -0.59
CA TRP A 122 15.12 -10.87 -1.65
C TRP A 122 13.62 -10.76 -1.42
N LEU A 123 12.90 -10.57 -2.52
CA LEU A 123 11.47 -10.76 -2.66
C LEU A 123 11.29 -11.98 -3.55
N TRP A 124 10.73 -13.05 -2.99
CA TRP A 124 10.28 -14.22 -3.74
C TRP A 124 8.78 -14.15 -3.86
N TYR A 125 8.23 -14.47 -5.02
CA TYR A 125 6.79 -14.55 -5.17
C TYR A 125 6.38 -15.67 -6.12
N ALA A 126 5.24 -16.30 -5.81
CA ALA A 126 4.57 -17.26 -6.68
C ALA A 126 3.41 -16.56 -7.36
N TYR A 127 3.42 -16.51 -8.69
CA TYR A 127 2.42 -15.84 -9.50
C TYR A 127 1.59 -16.87 -10.28
N ASN A 128 0.27 -16.73 -10.19
CA ASN A 128 -0.65 -17.54 -10.98
C ASN A 128 -0.93 -16.85 -12.32
N THR A 129 -0.45 -17.46 -13.40
CA THR A 129 -0.64 -16.94 -14.76
C THR A 129 -2.07 -17.02 -15.26
N LYS A 130 -2.88 -17.93 -14.70
CA LYS A 130 -4.29 -18.10 -15.07
C LYS A 130 -5.20 -17.10 -14.39
N THR A 131 -4.98 -16.83 -13.10
CA THR A 131 -5.81 -15.87 -12.34
C THR A 131 -5.24 -14.46 -12.33
N GLY A 132 -3.99 -14.27 -12.74
CA GLY A 132 -3.34 -12.97 -12.78
C GLY A 132 -3.02 -12.40 -11.39
N GLY A 133 -2.65 -13.27 -10.44
CA GLY A 133 -2.49 -12.89 -9.04
C GLY A 133 -1.29 -13.54 -8.34
N VAL A 134 -0.77 -12.85 -7.33
CA VAL A 134 0.29 -13.37 -6.44
C VAL A 134 -0.35 -14.29 -5.40
N LEU A 135 0.09 -15.55 -5.36
CA LEU A 135 -0.41 -16.56 -4.43
C LEU A 135 0.30 -16.50 -3.06
N ALA A 136 1.61 -16.29 -3.08
CA ALA A 136 2.43 -16.13 -1.89
C ALA A 136 3.66 -15.30 -2.22
N TYR A 137 4.20 -14.62 -1.22
CA TYR A 137 5.47 -13.95 -1.33
C TYR A 137 6.24 -14.01 0.00
N THR A 138 7.56 -13.97 -0.07
CA THR A 138 8.44 -13.82 1.10
C THR A 138 9.43 -12.70 0.86
N PHE A 139 9.73 -11.93 1.90
CA PHE A 139 10.68 -10.82 1.83
C PHE A 139 11.69 -10.92 2.97
N GLY A 140 12.98 -11.02 2.66
CA GLY A 140 14.01 -11.20 3.68
C GLY A 140 15.43 -11.30 3.14
N PRO A 141 16.44 -11.42 4.01
CA PRO A 141 17.85 -11.37 3.64
C PRO A 141 18.38 -12.65 2.94
N GLU A 142 17.60 -13.72 2.83
CA GLU A 142 18.12 -15.06 2.49
C GLU A 142 18.00 -15.47 1.01
N PRO A 143 19.04 -16.09 0.42
CA PRO A 143 19.00 -16.70 -0.92
C PRO A 143 18.43 -18.14 -0.94
N ILE A 144 18.01 -18.57 -2.13
CA ILE A 144 17.12 -19.71 -2.47
C ILE A 144 17.34 -21.07 -1.77
N LYS A 145 18.52 -21.37 -1.20
CA LYS A 145 18.82 -22.70 -0.61
C LYS A 145 17.95 -23.05 0.61
N ARG A 146 17.33 -22.05 1.25
CA ARG A 146 16.31 -22.22 2.30
C ARG A 146 14.87 -21.96 1.83
N ALA A 147 14.66 -21.52 0.59
CA ALA A 147 13.31 -21.37 0.03
C ALA A 147 12.59 -22.72 -0.13
N GLY A 148 13.35 -23.82 -0.30
CA GLY A 148 12.81 -25.18 -0.26
C GLY A 148 12.06 -25.52 1.04
N SER A 149 12.43 -24.92 2.17
CA SER A 149 11.68 -25.08 3.44
C SER A 149 10.39 -24.24 3.50
N TYR A 150 10.24 -23.21 2.65
CA TYR A 150 9.03 -22.39 2.57
C TYR A 150 7.91 -23.04 1.74
N TRP A 151 8.17 -24.16 1.05
CA TRP A 151 7.11 -24.99 0.47
C TRP A 151 6.11 -25.46 1.55
N HIS A 152 6.57 -25.65 2.78
CA HIS A 152 5.69 -25.94 3.92
C HIS A 152 4.79 -24.75 4.30
N CYS A 153 5.19 -23.51 3.98
CA CYS A 153 4.37 -22.31 4.20
C CYS A 153 3.37 -22.05 3.06
N LEU A 154 3.53 -22.71 1.92
CA LEU A 154 2.58 -22.74 0.80
C LEU A 154 1.48 -23.81 0.95
N HIS A 155 1.51 -24.61 2.02
CA HIS A 155 0.43 -25.53 2.37
C HIS A 155 -0.50 -24.91 3.42
N PRO A 156 -1.81 -24.84 3.09
CA PRO A 156 -2.74 -25.75 3.74
C PRO A 156 -3.37 -26.65 2.67
N SER A 157 -3.15 -27.96 2.79
CA SER A 157 -3.71 -29.03 1.93
C SER A 157 -3.53 -28.78 0.42
N THR A 158 -2.52 -29.33 -0.24
CA THR A 158 -2.73 -30.57 -1.01
C THR A 158 -1.38 -31.18 -1.38
N SER A 159 -1.20 -32.44 -1.03
CA SER A 159 -0.19 -33.32 -1.59
C SER A 159 -0.30 -33.36 -3.12
N ALA A 160 0.69 -32.82 -3.84
CA ALA A 160 1.15 -33.21 -5.18
C ALA A 160 1.61 -31.99 -5.98
N CYS A 161 2.83 -31.53 -5.73
CA CYS A 161 3.65 -30.91 -6.77
C CYS A 161 5.09 -31.36 -6.54
N SER A 162 5.48 -32.47 -7.19
CA SER A 162 6.89 -32.87 -7.27
C SER A 162 7.64 -31.91 -8.21
N PRO A 163 8.86 -31.48 -7.87
CA PRO A 163 9.61 -30.53 -8.67
C PRO A 163 10.29 -31.24 -9.83
N ALA A 164 9.78 -31.05 -11.05
CA ALA A 164 10.59 -31.24 -12.24
C ALA A 164 11.45 -29.97 -12.42
N MET A 165 12.62 -29.95 -11.77
CA MET A 165 13.64 -28.94 -12.03
C MET A 165 14.25 -29.21 -13.40
N THR A 166 14.08 -28.27 -14.33
CA THR A 166 15.06 -28.05 -15.40
C THR A 166 15.44 -26.58 -15.36
N GLY A 167 16.69 -26.34 -14.94
CA GLY A 167 17.24 -25.01 -14.80
C GLY A 167 17.23 -24.26 -16.13
N THR A 168 16.91 -22.98 -16.08
CA THR A 168 17.50 -21.99 -16.98
C THR A 168 17.68 -20.71 -16.20
N ALA A 169 18.88 -20.18 -16.32
CA ALA A 169 19.43 -19.08 -15.57
C ALA A 169 18.88 -17.72 -16.01
N MET A 170 18.87 -16.79 -15.05
CA MET A 170 19.34 -15.40 -15.19
C MET A 170 18.61 -14.46 -16.16
N ALA A 171 17.86 -13.52 -15.58
CA ALA A 171 17.94 -12.12 -15.95
C ALA A 171 17.56 -11.24 -14.74
N GLY A 172 18.53 -10.82 -13.94
CA GLY A 172 18.32 -9.88 -12.84
C GLY A 172 18.00 -8.48 -13.38
N TRP A 173 16.73 -8.09 -13.37
CA TRP A 173 16.33 -6.72 -13.68
C TRP A 173 16.58 -5.83 -12.45
N CYS A 174 17.71 -5.11 -12.47
CA CYS A 174 18.05 -4.09 -11.49
C CYS A 174 17.15 -2.85 -11.68
N ARG A 175 15.92 -2.87 -11.16
CA ARG A 175 15.14 -1.64 -10.97
C ARG A 175 15.45 -1.07 -9.59
N ARG A 176 16.16 0.05 -9.60
CA ARG A 176 16.48 0.91 -8.45
C ARG A 176 15.19 1.35 -7.75
N ILE A 177 14.77 0.63 -6.72
CA ILE A 177 13.77 1.10 -5.77
C ILE A 177 14.54 1.82 -4.65
N SER A 178 14.68 3.14 -4.79
CA SER A 178 15.11 4.00 -3.69
C SER A 178 13.88 4.41 -2.88
N ILE A 179 13.71 3.83 -1.69
CA ILE A 179 12.80 4.37 -0.66
C ILE A 179 13.44 5.61 -0.03
#